data_AF-A0A7Z0BEL8-F1
#
_entry.id   AF-A0A7Z0BEL8-F1
#
_cell.length_a   1.000
_cell.length_b   1.000
_cell.length_c   1.000
_cell.angle_alpha   90.00
_cell.angle_beta   90.00
_cell.angle_gamma   90.00
#
_symmetry.space_group_name_H-M   'P 1'
#
loop_
_entity.id
_entity.type
_entity.pdbx_description
1 polymer ?
#
loop_
_entity_poly.entity_id
_entity_poly.type
_entity_poly.pdbx_seq_one_letter_code
_entity_poly.pdbx_strand_id
1 'polypeptide(L)'
;MPDLLLAGAGLGLWLLAYAACRVATRPVSPAALPATMDLGPEPPAVAGLLVNSGSTNAGAAGSTLLDLAAAGYVELRQPEADPYGTTIHLAGEHPDEGGLRPYERQVLARVRELAVDGVVPLTALAFRDDNESKTWNSRLHAAVVADARAAGLSQRRFGRSMMTALYLGALAVGVVCGLVAVHRTHLRWTFLVSLTVAAVLAGLVQHIGERATPAGSEATARWLGVRAWLRNHEQFAELPPSAVAIWDRYLAYGAALGVTRHASDVLDLGAGVRRNLWSSYRGGYRRIRVHDPRPPAGPDSELTGPSVTDVFGEVRDVRAGPLPVSVEDVARLVGQPVRVERRPQRVDFRSELDDTTVLRAAWAGGTAGQIAWRANARGVATPLPGIGDEAYASGNRVVMRVGDITLVLTALGGGRMGVPHLPWLLTRCERDALTRT
;
A
#
# COMPACT_ATOMS: atom_id res chain seq x y z
N MET A 1 -3.34 -15.95 -43.76
CA MET A 1 -3.59 -14.57 -43.24
C MET A 1 -4.97 -14.37 -42.59
N PRO A 2 -6.10 -14.86 -43.14
CA PRO A 2 -7.43 -14.52 -42.59
C PRO A 2 -7.66 -15.00 -41.14
N ASP A 3 -7.08 -16.14 -40.77
CA ASP A 3 -7.25 -16.73 -39.42
C ASP A 3 -6.64 -15.87 -38.30
N LEU A 4 -5.54 -15.17 -38.58
CA LEU A 4 -4.92 -14.25 -37.62
C LEU A 4 -5.73 -12.97 -37.46
N LEU A 5 -6.36 -12.50 -38.54
CA LEU A 5 -7.27 -11.36 -38.48
C LEU A 5 -8.52 -11.69 -37.67
N LEU A 6 -9.04 -12.92 -37.77
CA LEU A 6 -10.18 -13.39 -37.00
C LEU A 6 -9.87 -13.45 -35.49
N ALA A 7 -8.73 -14.05 -35.11
CA ALA A 7 -8.28 -14.10 -33.71
C ALA A 7 -8.02 -12.69 -33.15
N GLY A 8 -7.35 -11.83 -33.92
CA GLY A 8 -7.10 -10.44 -33.55
C GLY A 8 -8.38 -9.63 -33.39
N ALA A 9 -9.35 -9.80 -34.29
CA ALA A 9 -10.66 -9.15 -34.21
C ALA A 9 -11.46 -9.61 -32.98
N GLY A 10 -11.46 -10.91 -32.67
CA GLY A 10 -12.13 -11.44 -31.47
C GLY A 10 -11.54 -10.89 -30.17
N LEU A 11 -10.21 -10.86 -30.07
CA LEU A 11 -9.51 -10.29 -28.92
C LEU A 11 -9.75 -8.77 -28.81
N GLY A 12 -9.69 -8.05 -29.93
CA GLY A 12 -9.99 -6.62 -29.99
C GLY A 12 -11.42 -6.29 -29.56
N LEU A 13 -12.40 -7.05 -30.05
CA LEU A 13 -13.81 -6.88 -29.68
C LEU A 13 -14.04 -7.14 -28.19
N TRP A 14 -13.44 -8.20 -27.65
CA TRP A 14 -13.53 -8.50 -26.21
C TRP A 14 -12.89 -7.39 -25.36
N LEU A 15 -11.71 -6.90 -25.74
CA LEU A 15 -11.05 -5.80 -25.04
C LEU A 15 -11.85 -4.50 -25.12
N LEU A 16 -12.48 -4.21 -26.27
CA LEU A 16 -13.38 -3.06 -26.43
C LEU A 16 -14.63 -3.21 -25.56
N ALA A 17 -15.26 -4.38 -25.52
CA ALA A 17 -16.40 -4.65 -24.66
C ALA A 17 -16.02 -4.49 -23.18
N TYR A 18 -14.90 -5.09 -22.75
CA TYR A 18 -14.35 -4.94 -21.41
C TYR A 18 -14.06 -3.46 -21.07
N ALA A 19 -13.43 -2.72 -22.00
CA ALA A 19 -13.16 -1.29 -21.83
C ALA A 19 -14.45 -0.47 -21.72
N ALA A 20 -15.44 -0.71 -22.58
CA ALA A 20 -16.74 -0.06 -22.53
C ALA A 20 -17.44 -0.32 -21.19
N CYS A 21 -17.47 -1.58 -20.72
CA CYS A 21 -17.98 -1.94 -19.40
C CYS A 21 -17.22 -1.20 -18.29
N ARG A 22 -15.89 -1.09 -18.35
CA ARG A 22 -15.10 -0.32 -17.38
C ARG A 22 -15.45 1.16 -17.40
N VAL A 23 -15.63 1.76 -18.57
CA VAL A 23 -15.99 3.18 -18.73
C VAL A 23 -17.39 3.45 -18.19
N ALA A 24 -18.38 2.66 -18.59
CA ALA A 24 -19.77 2.79 -18.16
C ALA A 24 -19.97 2.58 -16.64
N THR A 25 -19.03 1.87 -16.00
CA THR A 25 -19.04 1.60 -14.57
C THR A 25 -17.94 2.34 -13.81
N ARG A 26 -17.39 3.42 -14.38
CA ARG A 26 -16.39 4.24 -13.68
C ARG A 26 -16.97 4.74 -12.36
N PRO A 27 -16.28 4.55 -11.22
CA PRO A 27 -16.69 5.17 -9.96
C PRO A 27 -16.56 6.69 -10.14
N VAL A 28 -17.69 7.39 -10.02
CA VAL A 28 -17.71 8.85 -9.95
C VAL A 28 -17.71 9.19 -8.48
N SER A 29 -16.66 9.85 -8.01
CA SER A 29 -16.64 10.40 -6.66
C SER A 29 -17.59 11.60 -6.61
N PRO A 30 -18.58 11.61 -5.70
CA PRO A 30 -19.48 12.73 -5.57
C PRO A 30 -18.73 13.97 -5.06
N ALA A 31 -19.25 15.15 -5.35
CA ALA A 31 -18.76 16.38 -4.74
C ALA A 31 -18.96 16.32 -3.22
N ALA A 32 -18.00 16.87 -2.47
CA ALA A 32 -18.11 16.96 -1.02
C ALA A 32 -19.29 17.87 -0.64
N LEU A 33 -20.07 17.45 0.36
CA LEU A 33 -20.98 18.36 1.05
C LEU A 33 -20.17 19.40 1.85
N PRO A 34 -20.79 20.53 2.26
CA PRO A 34 -20.16 21.50 3.15
C PRO A 34 -19.52 20.83 4.36
N ALA A 35 -18.42 21.40 4.84
CA ALA A 35 -17.72 20.91 6.02
C ALA A 35 -18.69 20.82 7.21
N THR A 36 -18.79 19.64 7.81
CA THR A 36 -19.72 19.36 8.91
C THR A 36 -19.03 18.52 9.99
N MET A 37 -19.41 18.75 11.24
CA MET A 37 -19.02 17.92 12.38
C MET A 37 -19.99 16.75 12.61
N ASP A 38 -21.12 16.71 11.90
CA ASP A 38 -22.14 15.70 12.08
C ASP A 38 -21.67 14.33 11.54
N LEU A 39 -21.50 13.38 12.45
CA LEU A 39 -21.08 12.02 12.13
C LEU A 39 -22.27 11.23 11.57
N GLY A 40 -22.08 10.61 10.41
CA GLY A 40 -23.09 9.73 9.82
C GLY A 40 -23.33 8.47 10.65
N PRO A 41 -24.42 7.73 10.34
CA PRO A 41 -24.74 6.47 11.02
C PRO A 41 -23.80 5.31 10.62
N GLU A 42 -23.03 5.47 9.55
CA GLU A 42 -22.11 4.44 9.07
C GLU A 42 -20.87 4.33 9.97
N PRO A 43 -20.40 3.12 10.29
CA PRO A 43 -19.20 2.91 11.09
C PRO A 43 -17.94 3.39 10.34
N PRO A 44 -16.83 3.65 11.05
CA PRO A 44 -15.64 4.25 10.44
C PRO A 44 -15.03 3.36 9.35
N ALA A 45 -15.02 2.03 9.51
CA ALA A 45 -14.52 1.14 8.46
C ALA A 45 -15.30 1.26 7.13
N VAL A 46 -16.63 1.39 7.21
CA VAL A 46 -17.51 1.57 6.04
C VAL A 46 -17.37 2.99 5.48
N ALA A 47 -17.32 4.01 6.32
CA ALA A 47 -17.06 5.40 5.89
C ALA A 47 -15.74 5.52 5.11
N GLY A 48 -14.68 4.88 5.61
CA GLY A 48 -13.39 4.81 4.94
C GLY A 48 -13.45 4.06 3.61
N LEU A 49 -14.19 2.95 3.53
CA LEU A 49 -14.41 2.21 2.28
C LEU A 49 -15.07 3.08 1.20
N LEU A 50 -16.10 3.85 1.59
CA LEU A 50 -16.86 4.73 0.70
C LEU A 50 -15.99 5.86 0.14
N VAL A 51 -15.29 6.59 1.01
CA VAL A 51 -14.48 7.75 0.62
C VAL A 51 -13.26 7.36 -0.21
N ASN A 52 -12.62 6.24 0.12
CA ASN A 52 -11.41 5.78 -0.56
C ASN A 52 -11.70 4.84 -1.74
N SER A 53 -12.95 4.81 -2.22
CA SER A 53 -13.37 4.12 -3.46
C SER A 53 -12.95 2.64 -3.53
N GLY A 54 -12.99 1.92 -2.40
CA GLY A 54 -12.64 0.50 -2.33
C GLY A 54 -11.15 0.17 -2.21
N SER A 55 -10.26 1.16 -2.11
CA SER A 55 -8.80 0.96 -1.97
C SER A 55 -8.33 1.14 -0.53
N THR A 56 -8.72 0.25 0.39
CA THR A 56 -8.37 0.42 1.83
C THR A 56 -8.02 -0.90 2.50
N ASN A 57 -6.75 -1.29 2.39
CA ASN A 57 -6.18 -2.28 3.31
C ASN A 57 -5.47 -1.63 4.51
N ALA A 58 -4.99 -0.37 4.38
CA ALA A 58 -4.12 0.24 5.40
C ALA A 58 -4.84 1.03 6.50
N GLY A 59 -6.17 1.24 6.42
CA GLY A 59 -6.90 2.11 7.37
C GLY A 59 -8.07 1.46 8.10
N ALA A 60 -8.69 0.41 7.54
CA ALA A 60 -9.92 -0.16 8.08
C ALA A 60 -9.70 -0.83 9.44
N ALA A 61 -8.57 -1.54 9.59
CA ALA A 61 -8.24 -2.23 10.83
C ALA A 61 -7.93 -1.24 11.96
N GLY A 62 -7.11 -0.22 11.69
CA GLY A 62 -6.78 0.84 12.65
C GLY A 62 -8.00 1.70 13.03
N SER A 63 -8.84 2.08 12.06
CA SER A 63 -10.06 2.83 12.35
C SER A 63 -11.07 2.01 13.17
N THR A 64 -11.17 0.70 12.92
CA THR A 64 -12.02 -0.20 13.71
C THR A 64 -11.49 -0.35 15.13
N LEU A 65 -10.18 -0.47 15.32
CA LEU A 65 -9.58 -0.54 16.64
C LEU A 65 -9.82 0.74 17.45
N LEU A 66 -9.73 1.91 16.81
CA LEU A 66 -10.05 3.20 17.44
C LEU A 66 -11.54 3.32 17.78
N ASP A 67 -12.44 2.81 16.93
CA ASP A 67 -13.89 2.81 17.22
C ASP A 67 -14.23 1.86 18.38
N LEU A 68 -13.57 0.70 18.46
CA LEU A 68 -13.68 -0.21 19.61
C LEU A 68 -13.14 0.45 20.89
N ALA A 69 -12.10 1.28 20.78
CA ALA A 69 -11.56 2.02 21.92
C ALA A 69 -12.51 3.12 22.40
N ALA A 70 -13.07 3.88 21.47
CA ALA A 70 -14.12 4.87 21.69
C ALA A 70 -15.37 4.25 22.36
N ALA A 71 -15.78 3.07 21.90
CA ALA A 71 -16.90 2.31 22.48
C ALA A 71 -16.57 1.62 23.83
N GLY A 72 -15.34 1.74 24.33
CA GLY A 72 -14.94 1.23 25.65
C GLY A 72 -14.60 -0.26 25.70
N TYR A 73 -14.48 -0.96 24.57
CA TYR A 73 -14.04 -2.37 24.54
C TYR A 73 -12.54 -2.53 24.83
N VAL A 74 -11.75 -1.51 24.48
CA VAL A 74 -10.31 -1.47 24.72
C VAL A 74 -9.88 -0.06 25.14
N GLU A 75 -8.83 0.08 25.93
CA GLU A 75 -8.27 1.37 26.31
C GLU A 75 -6.86 1.53 25.73
N LEU A 76 -6.61 2.61 25.00
CA LEU A 76 -5.29 2.91 24.43
C LEU A 76 -4.52 3.83 25.39
N ARG A 77 -3.54 3.26 26.10
CA ARG A 77 -2.67 4.00 27.02
C ARG A 77 -1.30 4.23 26.40
N GLN A 78 -0.87 5.48 26.42
CA GLN A 78 0.46 5.88 25.98
C GLN A 78 1.27 6.32 27.21
N PRO A 79 2.10 5.43 27.80
CA PRO A 79 2.86 5.73 29.01
C PRO A 79 4.04 6.70 28.78
N GLU A 80 4.53 6.83 27.55
CA GLU A 80 5.68 7.67 27.19
C GLU A 80 5.35 8.62 26.03
N ALA A 81 6.13 9.69 25.85
CA ALA A 81 5.95 10.62 24.72
C ALA A 81 6.09 9.95 23.33
N ASP A 82 6.71 8.77 23.26
CA ASP A 82 6.82 7.96 22.03
C ASP A 82 5.48 7.30 21.65
N PRO A 83 4.86 7.65 20.50
CA PRO A 83 3.62 7.04 20.02
C PRO A 83 3.71 5.52 19.82
N TYR A 84 4.90 4.99 19.52
CA TYR A 84 5.12 3.54 19.36
C TYR A 84 5.11 2.77 20.68
N GLY A 85 5.16 3.46 21.81
CA GLY A 85 5.01 2.89 23.15
C GLY A 85 3.55 2.64 23.57
N THR A 86 2.58 2.92 22.69
CA THR A 86 1.16 2.74 22.99
C THR A 86 0.83 1.28 23.31
N THR A 87 0.11 1.08 24.41
CA THR A 87 -0.38 -0.21 24.89
C THR A 87 -1.90 -0.22 24.91
N ILE A 88 -2.48 -1.36 24.53
CA ILE A 88 -3.90 -1.64 24.51
C ILE A 88 -4.21 -2.43 25.77
N HIS A 89 -5.18 -1.95 26.56
CA HIS A 89 -5.66 -2.61 27.77
C HIS A 89 -7.07 -3.13 27.47
N LEU A 90 -7.32 -4.41 27.68
CA LEU A 90 -8.67 -4.96 27.57
C LEU A 90 -9.52 -4.43 28.73
N ALA A 91 -10.71 -3.92 28.44
CA ALA A 91 -11.63 -3.48 29.48
C ALA A 91 -12.08 -4.69 30.32
N GLY A 92 -12.18 -4.55 31.64
CA GLY A 92 -12.61 -5.65 32.53
C GLY A 92 -14.11 -5.93 32.45
N GLU A 93 -14.92 -4.88 32.34
CA GLU A 93 -16.38 -4.94 32.25
C GLU A 93 -16.76 -4.58 30.81
N HIS A 94 -17.17 -5.60 30.04
CA HIS A 94 -17.37 -5.43 28.60
C HIS A 94 -18.82 -5.04 28.30
N PRO A 95 -19.05 -4.06 27.40
CA PRO A 95 -20.38 -3.86 26.80
C PRO A 95 -20.82 -5.14 26.06
N ASP A 96 -22.13 -5.39 25.97
CA ASP A 96 -22.69 -6.56 25.28
C ASP A 96 -22.06 -6.75 23.87
N GLU A 97 -21.35 -7.86 23.68
CA GLU A 97 -20.69 -8.19 22.40
C GLU A 97 -21.66 -8.62 21.30
N GLY A 98 -22.94 -8.84 21.64
CA GLY A 98 -23.99 -9.24 20.69
C GLY A 98 -24.23 -8.22 19.58
N GLY A 99 -23.85 -6.95 19.80
CA GLY A 99 -23.97 -5.88 18.80
C GLY A 99 -22.78 -5.75 17.85
N LEU A 100 -21.67 -6.46 18.06
CA LEU A 100 -20.44 -6.26 17.28
C LEU A 100 -20.53 -6.87 15.88
N ARG A 101 -20.12 -6.09 14.89
CA ARG A 101 -20.08 -6.52 13.48
C ARG A 101 -18.97 -7.56 13.27
N PRO A 102 -19.04 -8.37 12.19
CA PRO A 102 -18.05 -9.43 11.95
C PRO A 102 -16.59 -8.95 11.91
N TYR A 103 -16.35 -7.77 11.33
CA TYR A 103 -14.99 -7.22 11.24
C TYR A 103 -14.51 -6.61 12.57
N GLU A 104 -15.41 -6.04 13.38
CA GLU A 104 -15.11 -5.58 14.76
C GLU A 104 -14.72 -6.74 15.65
N ARG A 105 -15.49 -7.84 15.60
CA ARG A 105 -15.16 -9.08 16.31
C ARG A 105 -13.81 -9.65 15.86
N GLN A 106 -13.50 -9.59 14.56
CA GLN A 106 -12.21 -10.05 14.05
C GLN A 106 -11.03 -9.24 14.62
N VAL A 107 -11.17 -7.92 14.75
CA VAL A 107 -10.14 -7.05 15.34
C VAL A 107 -10.03 -7.31 16.85
N LEU A 108 -11.15 -7.37 17.56
CA LEU A 108 -11.17 -7.62 19.00
C LEU A 108 -10.60 -9.01 19.35
N ALA A 109 -10.95 -10.03 18.58
CA ALA A 109 -10.40 -11.38 18.73
C ALA A 109 -8.87 -11.38 18.60
N ARG A 110 -8.33 -10.65 17.61
CA ARG A 110 -6.88 -10.54 17.44
C ARG A 110 -6.18 -9.87 18.63
N VAL A 111 -6.79 -8.81 19.20
CA VAL A 111 -6.27 -8.18 20.42
C VAL A 111 -6.28 -9.17 21.58
N ARG A 112 -7.37 -9.94 21.75
CA ARG A 112 -7.48 -10.95 22.82
C ARG A 112 -6.48 -12.09 22.69
N GLU A 113 -6.29 -12.61 21.47
CA GLU A 113 -5.33 -13.69 21.19
C GLU A 113 -3.89 -13.30 21.57
N LEU A 114 -3.58 -12.01 21.45
CA LEU A 114 -2.26 -11.48 21.78
C LEU A 114 -2.20 -10.93 23.22
N ALA A 115 -3.30 -10.85 23.97
CA ALA A 115 -3.28 -10.29 25.32
C ALA A 115 -2.50 -11.18 26.29
N VAL A 116 -1.54 -10.57 26.99
CA VAL A 116 -0.86 -11.17 28.13
C VAL A 116 -1.21 -10.31 29.34
N ASP A 117 -1.86 -10.90 30.34
CA ASP A 117 -2.38 -10.20 31.52
C ASP A 117 -3.27 -8.99 31.18
N GLY A 118 -4.04 -9.08 30.09
CA GLY A 118 -4.95 -8.02 29.65
C GLY A 118 -4.30 -6.85 28.91
N VAL A 119 -2.98 -6.91 28.64
CA VAL A 119 -2.24 -5.84 27.96
C VAL A 119 -1.64 -6.33 26.64
N VAL A 120 -1.69 -5.50 25.59
CA VAL A 120 -1.07 -5.75 24.27
C VAL A 120 -0.35 -4.49 23.79
N PRO A 121 0.96 -4.52 23.49
CA PRO A 121 1.62 -3.38 22.86
C PRO A 121 1.17 -3.27 21.39
N LEU A 122 0.96 -2.04 20.92
CA LEU A 122 0.33 -1.77 19.61
C LEU A 122 1.10 -2.42 18.45
N THR A 123 2.43 -2.41 18.51
CA THR A 123 3.32 -3.04 17.53
C THR A 123 3.28 -4.57 17.54
N ALA A 124 2.79 -5.22 18.61
CA ALA A 124 2.62 -6.68 18.62
C ALA A 124 1.41 -7.14 17.81
N LEU A 125 0.48 -6.24 17.49
CA LEU A 125 -0.62 -6.57 16.57
C LEU A 125 -0.15 -6.78 15.13
N ALA A 126 1.03 -6.25 14.77
CA ALA A 126 1.60 -6.40 13.44
C ALA A 126 1.95 -7.86 13.14
N PHE A 127 1.72 -8.29 11.90
CA PHE A 127 1.99 -9.66 11.48
C PHE A 127 3.48 -9.86 11.22
N ARG A 128 3.99 -11.05 11.57
CA ARG A 128 5.35 -11.49 11.24
C ARG A 128 5.46 -11.98 9.80
N ASP A 129 4.38 -12.57 9.27
CA ASP A 129 4.28 -13.07 7.91
C ASP A 129 3.37 -12.19 7.04
N ASP A 130 3.90 -11.80 5.87
CA ASP A 130 3.19 -10.99 4.88
C ASP A 130 1.96 -11.72 4.32
N ASN A 131 2.01 -13.05 4.19
CA ASN A 131 0.90 -13.83 3.63
C ASN A 131 -0.26 -13.96 4.62
N GLU A 132 0.06 -14.19 5.90
CA GLU A 132 -0.92 -14.13 6.99
C GLU A 132 -1.59 -12.75 7.06
N SER A 133 -0.81 -11.67 7.00
CA SER A 133 -1.33 -10.29 6.98
C SER A 133 -2.29 -10.06 5.81
N LYS A 134 -1.90 -10.47 4.59
CA LYS A 134 -2.75 -10.34 3.39
C LYS A 134 -4.05 -11.12 3.54
N THR A 135 -4.00 -12.33 4.06
CA THR A 135 -5.17 -13.19 4.24
C THR A 135 -6.12 -12.63 5.30
N TRP A 136 -5.57 -12.17 6.43
CA TRP A 136 -6.36 -11.55 7.49
C TRP A 136 -7.01 -10.24 7.03
N ASN A 137 -6.24 -9.36 6.39
CA ASN A 137 -6.76 -8.09 5.85
C ASN A 137 -7.78 -8.31 4.73
N SER A 138 -7.59 -9.32 3.88
CA SER A 138 -8.58 -9.67 2.84
C SER A 138 -9.92 -10.12 3.44
N ARG A 139 -9.91 -10.87 4.55
CA ARG A 139 -11.12 -11.25 5.28
C ARG A 139 -11.80 -10.04 5.92
N LEU A 140 -11.01 -9.16 6.55
CA LEU A 140 -11.51 -7.92 7.14
C LEU A 140 -12.19 -7.06 6.07
N HIS A 141 -11.51 -6.84 4.95
CA HIS A 141 -12.03 -6.09 3.81
C HIS A 141 -13.32 -6.71 3.26
N ALA A 142 -13.37 -8.03 3.09
CA ALA A 142 -14.56 -8.72 2.62
C ALA A 142 -15.76 -8.53 3.58
N ALA A 143 -15.52 -8.54 4.90
CA ALA A 143 -16.55 -8.30 5.90
C ALA A 143 -17.05 -6.84 5.88
N VAL A 144 -16.17 -5.86 5.73
CA VAL A 144 -16.56 -4.42 5.61
C VAL A 144 -17.34 -4.19 4.31
N VAL A 145 -16.94 -4.79 3.19
CA VAL A 145 -17.68 -4.71 1.93
C VAL A 145 -19.04 -5.39 2.04
N ALA A 146 -19.13 -6.53 2.74
CA ALA A 146 -20.40 -7.22 2.97
C ALA A 146 -21.37 -6.35 3.78
N ASP A 147 -20.88 -5.67 4.80
CA ASP A 147 -21.67 -4.75 5.62
C ASP A 147 -22.13 -3.51 4.83
N ALA A 148 -21.24 -2.89 4.06
CA ALA A 148 -21.58 -1.78 3.17
C ALA A 148 -22.63 -2.16 2.11
N ARG A 149 -22.59 -3.40 1.61
CA ARG A 149 -23.60 -3.94 0.69
C ARG A 149 -24.93 -4.24 1.40
N ALA A 150 -24.89 -4.78 2.62
CA ALA A 150 -26.08 -5.04 3.43
C ALA A 150 -26.81 -3.73 3.77
N ALA A 151 -26.06 -2.65 4.02
CA ALA A 151 -26.59 -1.30 4.20
C ALA A 151 -27.06 -0.63 2.90
N GLY A 152 -26.92 -1.28 1.74
CA GLY A 152 -27.33 -0.73 0.45
C GLY A 152 -26.46 0.41 -0.06
N LEU A 153 -25.26 0.63 0.50
CA LEU A 153 -24.35 1.72 0.16
C LEU A 153 -23.38 1.34 -0.97
N SER A 154 -23.08 0.05 -1.09
CA SER A 154 -22.17 -0.49 -2.11
C SER A 154 -22.83 -1.59 -2.92
N GLN A 155 -22.44 -1.73 -4.18
CA GLN A 155 -22.86 -2.82 -5.06
C GLN A 155 -21.67 -3.33 -5.89
N ARG A 156 -21.77 -4.60 -6.30
CA ARG A 156 -20.79 -5.19 -7.23
C ARG A 156 -20.81 -4.40 -8.53
N ARG A 157 -19.63 -3.96 -8.97
CA ARG A 157 -19.50 -3.16 -10.20
C ARG A 157 -19.99 -3.88 -11.44
N PHE A 158 -19.74 -5.19 -11.54
CA PHE A 158 -20.33 -6.06 -12.55
C PHE A 158 -21.33 -7.01 -11.91
N GLY A 159 -22.56 -6.98 -12.42
CA GLY A 159 -23.59 -7.96 -12.06
C GLY A 159 -23.19 -9.37 -12.48
N ARG A 160 -23.86 -10.39 -11.92
CA ARG A 160 -23.60 -11.80 -12.23
C ARG A 160 -23.70 -12.09 -13.73
N SER A 161 -24.71 -11.52 -14.41
CA SER A 161 -24.92 -11.65 -15.85
C SER A 161 -23.82 -11.02 -16.71
N MET A 162 -23.31 -9.85 -16.30
CA MET A 162 -22.20 -9.17 -16.96
C MET A 162 -20.92 -9.99 -16.81
N MET A 163 -20.65 -10.53 -15.62
CA MET A 163 -19.51 -11.41 -15.38
C MET A 163 -19.60 -12.68 -16.23
N THR A 164 -20.76 -13.35 -16.25
CA THR A 164 -20.94 -14.55 -17.07
C THR A 164 -20.75 -14.25 -18.56
N ALA A 165 -21.26 -13.12 -19.06
CA ALA A 165 -21.04 -12.71 -20.45
C ALA A 165 -19.55 -12.47 -20.77
N LEU A 166 -18.81 -11.79 -19.87
CA LEU A 166 -17.38 -11.54 -20.06
C LEU A 166 -16.55 -12.83 -20.01
N TYR A 167 -16.86 -13.75 -19.10
CA TYR A 167 -16.19 -15.06 -19.00
C TYR A 167 -16.50 -15.95 -20.20
N LEU A 168 -17.76 -16.00 -20.66
CA LEU A 168 -18.14 -16.73 -21.87
C LEU A 168 -17.45 -16.12 -23.11
N GLY A 169 -17.36 -14.79 -23.19
CA GLY A 169 -16.61 -14.10 -24.23
C GLY A 169 -15.12 -14.43 -24.20
N ALA A 170 -14.50 -14.47 -23.02
CA ALA A 170 -13.09 -14.82 -22.85
C ALA A 170 -12.83 -16.27 -23.29
N LEU A 171 -13.73 -17.19 -22.95
CA LEU A 171 -13.67 -18.57 -23.39
C LEU A 171 -13.81 -18.69 -24.91
N ALA A 172 -14.77 -17.99 -25.51
CA ALA A 172 -14.96 -17.98 -26.97
C ALA A 172 -13.71 -17.47 -27.71
N VAL A 173 -13.10 -16.38 -27.24
CA VAL A 173 -11.84 -15.87 -27.80
C VAL A 173 -10.70 -16.87 -27.64
N GLY A 174 -10.58 -17.52 -26.47
CA GLY A 174 -9.60 -18.59 -26.23
C GLY A 174 -9.75 -19.73 -27.24
N VAL A 175 -10.97 -20.22 -27.44
CA VAL A 175 -11.28 -21.32 -28.38
C VAL A 175 -10.91 -20.92 -29.82
N VAL A 176 -11.27 -19.71 -30.26
CA VAL A 176 -10.90 -19.22 -31.60
C VAL A 176 -9.38 -19.17 -31.76
N CYS A 177 -8.65 -18.61 -30.79
CA CYS A 177 -7.18 -18.59 -30.81
C CYS A 177 -6.58 -20.00 -30.84
N GLY A 178 -7.15 -20.94 -30.07
CA GLY A 178 -6.74 -22.35 -30.08
C GLY A 178 -6.95 -23.02 -31.44
N LEU A 179 -8.11 -22.85 -32.06
CA LEU A 179 -8.41 -23.40 -33.40
C LEU A 179 -7.47 -22.85 -34.47
N VAL A 180 -7.17 -21.55 -34.43
CA VAL A 180 -6.19 -20.92 -35.34
C VAL A 180 -4.78 -21.51 -35.11
N ALA A 181 -4.40 -21.76 -33.85
CA ALA A 181 -3.12 -22.38 -33.52
C ALA A 181 -3.02 -23.84 -33.99
N VAL A 182 -4.10 -24.64 -33.85
CA VAL A 182 -4.20 -26.01 -34.38
C VAL A 182 -3.97 -26.01 -35.89
N HIS A 183 -4.67 -25.13 -36.61
CA HIS A 183 -4.60 -25.05 -38.07
C HIS A 183 -3.20 -24.67 -38.58
N ARG A 184 -2.43 -23.89 -37.81
CA ARG A 184 -1.11 -23.37 -38.23
C ARG A 184 0.08 -24.21 -37.82
N THR A 185 0.03 -24.87 -36.67
CA THR A 185 1.23 -25.45 -36.04
C THR A 185 1.20 -26.97 -35.92
N HIS A 186 0.05 -27.61 -36.16
CA HIS A 186 -0.19 -29.05 -35.96
C HIS A 186 0.28 -29.60 -34.59
N LEU A 187 0.54 -28.71 -33.63
CA LEU A 187 1.15 -29.04 -32.35
C LEU A 187 0.07 -29.48 -31.35
N ARG A 188 0.35 -30.57 -30.62
CA ARG A 188 -0.59 -31.17 -29.66
C ARG A 188 -0.90 -30.28 -28.45
N TRP A 189 -0.12 -29.22 -28.23
CA TRP A 189 -0.24 -28.31 -27.08
C TRP A 189 -1.05 -27.04 -27.37
N THR A 190 -1.75 -26.97 -28.49
CA THR A 190 -2.57 -25.82 -28.89
C THR A 190 -3.77 -25.55 -27.95
N PHE A 191 -4.21 -26.56 -27.21
CA PHE A 191 -5.17 -26.37 -26.11
C PHE A 191 -4.59 -25.49 -24.99
N LEU A 192 -3.27 -25.51 -24.76
CA LEU A 192 -2.63 -24.60 -23.80
C LEU A 192 -2.76 -23.15 -24.24
N VAL A 193 -2.62 -22.85 -25.54
CA VAL A 193 -2.78 -21.49 -26.06
C VAL A 193 -4.20 -20.97 -25.80
N SER A 194 -5.22 -21.80 -26.07
CA SER A 194 -6.62 -21.47 -25.76
C SER A 194 -6.81 -21.22 -24.26
N LEU A 195 -6.29 -22.10 -23.42
CA LEU A 195 -6.41 -22.01 -21.97
C LEU A 195 -5.68 -20.78 -21.41
N THR A 196 -4.46 -20.49 -21.89
CA THR A 196 -3.68 -19.33 -21.46
C THR A 196 -4.37 -18.02 -21.86
N VAL A 197 -4.87 -17.91 -23.10
CA VAL A 197 -5.61 -16.71 -23.54
C VAL A 197 -6.87 -16.54 -22.72
N ALA A 198 -7.69 -17.59 -22.55
CA ALA A 198 -8.90 -17.53 -21.74
C ALA A 198 -8.59 -17.17 -20.28
N ALA A 199 -7.54 -17.75 -19.69
CA ALA A 199 -7.12 -17.49 -18.32
C ALA A 199 -6.63 -16.05 -18.12
N VAL A 200 -5.85 -15.50 -19.06
CA VAL A 200 -5.39 -14.10 -19.03
C VAL A 200 -6.57 -13.13 -19.09
N LEU A 201 -7.50 -13.36 -20.02
CA LEU A 201 -8.70 -12.52 -20.15
C LEU A 201 -9.61 -12.66 -18.92
N ALA A 202 -9.80 -13.87 -18.39
CA ALA A 202 -10.55 -14.13 -17.17
C ALA A 202 -9.89 -13.47 -15.93
N GLY A 203 -8.56 -13.50 -15.83
CA GLY A 203 -7.81 -12.82 -14.77
C GLY A 203 -8.04 -11.30 -14.77
N LEU A 204 -8.20 -10.69 -15.94
CA LEU A 204 -8.57 -9.27 -16.07
C LEU A 204 -9.94 -8.94 -15.47
N VAL A 205 -10.85 -9.92 -15.40
CA VAL A 205 -12.22 -9.76 -14.88
C VAL A 205 -12.29 -9.98 -13.36
N GLN A 206 -11.31 -10.64 -12.75
CA GLN A 206 -11.30 -10.96 -11.32
C GLN A 206 -11.07 -9.74 -10.42
N HIS A 207 -10.35 -8.71 -10.88
CA HIS A 207 -9.94 -7.54 -10.09
C HIS A 207 -10.89 -6.34 -10.21
N ILE A 208 -12.19 -6.58 -10.09
CA ILE A 208 -13.19 -5.54 -10.34
C ILE A 208 -13.80 -5.13 -9.01
N GLY A 209 -13.38 -3.94 -8.55
CA GLY A 209 -13.80 -3.35 -7.28
C GLY A 209 -15.29 -3.00 -7.21
N GLU A 210 -15.67 -2.32 -6.13
CA GLU A 210 -17.06 -1.94 -5.86
C GLU A 210 -17.53 -0.71 -6.66
N ARG A 211 -18.86 -0.54 -6.75
CA ARG A 211 -19.51 0.67 -7.25
C ARG A 211 -20.45 1.22 -6.16
N ALA A 212 -20.43 2.52 -5.91
CA ALA A 212 -21.38 3.16 -5.01
C ALA A 212 -22.81 3.10 -5.57
N THR A 213 -23.79 2.90 -4.68
CA THR A 213 -25.21 3.11 -4.98
C THR A 213 -25.55 4.61 -4.90
N PRO A 214 -26.76 5.06 -5.27
CA PRO A 214 -27.18 6.45 -5.03
C PRO A 214 -27.07 6.84 -3.55
N ALA A 215 -27.60 6.00 -2.65
CA ALA A 215 -27.47 6.19 -1.20
C ALA A 215 -26.00 6.18 -0.73
N GLY A 216 -25.17 5.30 -1.28
CA GLY A 216 -23.73 5.29 -1.01
C GLY A 216 -23.01 6.55 -1.48
N SER A 217 -23.46 7.15 -2.59
CA SER A 217 -22.90 8.40 -3.11
C SER A 217 -23.26 9.58 -2.20
N GLU A 218 -24.49 9.64 -1.70
CA GLU A 218 -24.91 10.63 -0.71
C GLU A 218 -24.13 10.48 0.60
N ALA A 219 -23.99 9.26 1.11
CA ALA A 219 -23.17 8.97 2.28
C ALA A 219 -21.70 9.37 2.06
N THR A 220 -21.14 9.06 0.89
CA THR A 220 -19.76 9.46 0.53
C THR A 220 -19.62 10.99 0.53
N ALA A 221 -20.58 11.72 -0.03
CA ALA A 221 -20.56 13.17 -0.06
C ALA A 221 -20.58 13.79 1.35
N ARG A 222 -21.38 13.21 2.27
CA ARG A 222 -21.41 13.59 3.69
C ARG A 222 -20.07 13.31 4.37
N TRP A 223 -19.50 12.12 4.18
CA TRP A 223 -18.19 11.76 4.76
C TRP A 223 -17.04 12.59 4.20
N LEU A 224 -17.13 13.06 2.95
CA LEU A 224 -16.20 14.04 2.40
C LEU A 224 -16.33 15.42 3.07
N GLY A 225 -17.54 15.83 3.46
CA GLY A 225 -17.76 17.02 4.29
C GLY A 225 -17.14 16.89 5.68
N VAL A 226 -17.32 15.74 6.34
CA VAL A 226 -16.66 15.43 7.63
C VAL A 226 -15.13 15.45 7.48
N ARG A 227 -14.61 14.84 6.41
CA ARG A 227 -13.17 14.87 6.10
C ARG A 227 -12.64 16.29 5.94
N ALA A 228 -13.41 17.17 5.28
CA ALA A 228 -13.03 18.57 5.12
C ALA A 228 -13.00 19.31 6.46
N TRP A 229 -13.98 19.07 7.34
CA TRP A 229 -14.00 19.65 8.69
C TRP A 229 -12.82 19.18 9.56
N LEU A 230 -12.53 17.88 9.56
CA LEU A 230 -11.39 17.32 10.30
C LEU A 230 -10.05 17.84 9.79
N ARG A 231 -9.92 18.06 8.46
CA ARG A 231 -8.69 18.63 7.87
C ARG A 231 -8.43 20.08 8.24
N ASN A 232 -9.47 20.85 8.58
CA ASN A 232 -9.31 22.23 9.03
C ASN A 232 -8.74 22.34 10.45
N HIS A 233 -8.64 21.23 11.18
CA HIS A 233 -8.00 21.18 12.50
C HIS A 233 -6.54 20.76 12.36
N GLU A 234 -5.62 21.73 12.30
CA GLU A 234 -4.19 21.49 12.00
C GLU A 234 -3.54 20.44 12.93
N GLN A 235 -3.86 20.48 14.23
CA GLN A 235 -3.32 19.55 15.22
C GLN A 235 -3.88 18.12 15.09
N PHE A 236 -5.01 17.94 14.40
CA PHE A 236 -5.71 16.66 14.32
C PHE A 236 -4.88 15.61 13.56
N ALA A 237 -4.06 16.05 12.59
CA ALA A 237 -3.21 15.15 11.81
C ALA A 237 -2.07 14.52 12.63
N GLU A 238 -1.66 15.17 13.73
CA GLU A 238 -0.52 14.82 14.57
C GLU A 238 -0.91 14.06 15.84
N LEU A 239 -2.21 13.87 16.08
CA LEU A 239 -2.70 13.21 17.29
C LEU A 239 -2.22 11.75 17.38
N PRO A 240 -1.74 11.32 18.56
CA PRO A 240 -1.40 9.92 18.79
C PRO A 240 -2.67 9.04 18.90
N PRO A 241 -2.55 7.71 18.74
CA PRO A 241 -3.68 6.79 18.91
C PRO A 241 -4.40 6.90 20.28
N SER A 242 -3.65 7.22 21.34
CA SER A 242 -4.17 7.43 22.70
C SER A 242 -5.11 8.63 22.83
N ALA A 243 -5.06 9.58 21.88
CA ALA A 243 -5.95 10.73 21.84
C ALA A 243 -7.43 10.32 21.63
N VAL A 244 -7.72 9.05 21.35
CA VAL A 244 -9.09 8.50 21.32
C VAL A 244 -9.82 8.73 22.64
N ALA A 245 -9.11 8.81 23.76
CA ALA A 245 -9.72 9.12 25.05
C ALA A 245 -10.33 10.54 25.12
N ILE A 246 -9.86 11.46 24.27
CA ILE A 246 -10.31 12.86 24.22
C ILE A 246 -11.19 13.12 22.99
N TRP A 247 -10.75 12.62 21.83
CA TRP A 247 -11.42 12.84 20.54
C TRP A 247 -12.45 11.76 20.20
N ASP A 248 -12.51 10.69 20.99
CA ASP A 248 -13.52 9.64 20.89
C ASP A 248 -13.64 9.11 19.45
N ARG A 249 -14.87 8.83 18.99
CA ARG A 249 -15.16 8.33 17.65
C ARG A 249 -14.62 9.23 16.52
N TYR A 250 -14.40 10.53 16.73
CA TYR A 250 -13.83 11.39 15.69
C TYR A 250 -12.44 10.93 15.28
N LEU A 251 -11.63 10.40 16.19
CA LEU A 251 -10.30 9.89 15.85
C LEU A 251 -10.40 8.63 14.97
N ALA A 252 -11.39 7.77 15.23
CA ALA A 252 -11.66 6.59 14.41
C ALA A 252 -12.07 6.97 12.98
N TYR A 253 -12.96 7.95 12.82
CA TYR A 253 -13.31 8.49 11.49
C TYR A 253 -12.13 9.23 10.84
N GLY A 254 -11.31 9.93 11.61
CA GLY A 254 -10.08 10.54 11.16
C GLY A 254 -9.13 9.54 10.50
N ALA A 255 -8.94 8.37 11.14
CA ALA A 255 -8.13 7.28 10.60
C ALA A 255 -8.77 6.66 9.35
N ALA A 256 -10.09 6.45 9.37
CA ALA A 256 -10.82 5.91 8.21
C ALA A 256 -10.75 6.82 6.97
N LEU A 257 -10.85 8.13 7.17
CA LEU A 257 -10.86 9.15 6.11
C LEU A 257 -9.43 9.57 5.69
N GLY A 258 -8.40 9.01 6.31
CA GLY A 258 -7.00 9.32 6.04
C GLY A 258 -6.64 10.77 6.36
N VAL A 259 -7.11 11.26 7.52
CA VAL A 259 -6.77 12.59 8.05
C VAL A 259 -5.71 12.49 9.16
N THR A 260 -5.69 11.40 9.93
CA THR A 260 -4.76 11.18 11.05
C THR A 260 -3.47 10.47 10.59
N ARG A 261 -2.53 11.24 10.03
CA ARG A 261 -1.28 10.67 9.51
C ARG A 261 -0.50 9.91 10.59
N HIS A 262 -0.36 10.53 11.78
CA HIS A 262 0.47 9.95 12.83
C HIS A 262 -0.15 8.71 13.48
N ALA A 263 -1.46 8.73 13.79
CA ALA A 263 -2.15 7.57 14.33
C ALA A 263 -2.20 6.40 13.33
N SER A 264 -2.45 6.67 12.04
CA SER A 264 -2.46 5.63 11.00
C SER A 264 -1.08 4.99 10.77
N ASP A 265 0.01 5.75 10.89
CA ASP A 265 1.38 5.22 10.77
C ASP A 265 1.74 4.25 11.91
N VAL A 266 1.21 4.49 13.13
CA VAL A 266 1.43 3.59 14.27
C VAL A 266 0.47 2.40 14.24
N LEU A 267 -0.76 2.60 13.75
CA LEU A 267 -1.82 1.60 13.63
C LEU A 267 -1.76 0.78 12.33
N ASP A 268 -0.56 0.51 11.81
CA ASP A 268 -0.39 -0.34 10.64
C ASP A 268 -0.45 -1.82 11.05
N LEU A 269 -1.63 -2.42 10.87
CA LEU A 269 -1.90 -3.85 11.03
C LEU A 269 -1.47 -4.68 9.79
N GLY A 270 -0.63 -4.10 8.95
CA GLY A 270 0.09 -4.75 7.86
C GLY A 270 1.29 -5.57 8.32
N ALA A 271 2.20 -5.84 7.37
CA ALA A 271 3.49 -6.44 7.66
C ALA A 271 4.33 -5.45 8.49
N GLY A 272 4.61 -5.78 9.75
CA GLY A 272 5.17 -4.83 10.70
C GLY A 272 6.50 -4.21 10.28
N VAL A 273 6.76 -2.98 10.74
CA VAL A 273 8.09 -2.39 10.70
C VAL A 273 9.02 -3.25 11.58
N ARG A 274 9.92 -4.00 10.93
CA ARG A 274 10.76 -5.08 11.50
C ARG A 274 11.68 -4.72 12.70
N ARG A 275 11.67 -3.47 13.19
CA ARG A 275 12.66 -2.96 14.15
C ARG A 275 12.20 -2.92 15.61
N ASN A 276 10.89 -2.93 15.87
CA ASN A 276 10.33 -2.89 17.23
C ASN A 276 9.45 -4.13 17.48
N LEU A 277 10.10 -5.25 17.81
CA LEU A 277 9.41 -6.50 18.11
C LEU A 277 9.21 -6.63 19.62
N TRP A 278 8.03 -7.06 20.02
CA TRP A 278 7.74 -7.42 21.41
C TRP A 278 7.61 -8.93 21.52
N SER A 279 8.14 -9.51 22.60
CA SER A 279 8.02 -10.94 22.87
C SER A 279 7.27 -11.16 24.19
N SER A 280 6.35 -12.12 24.16
CA SER A 280 5.57 -12.61 25.29
C SER A 280 6.09 -13.94 25.87
N TYR A 281 7.19 -14.50 25.33
CA TYR A 281 7.64 -15.87 25.59
C TYR A 281 7.92 -16.22 27.07
N ARG A 282 8.09 -15.23 27.95
CA ARG A 282 8.33 -15.42 29.39
C ARG A 282 7.22 -14.89 30.30
N GLY A 283 5.97 -14.81 29.82
CA GLY A 283 4.82 -14.44 30.65
C GLY A 283 4.68 -12.93 30.89
N GLY A 284 5.23 -12.11 30.01
CA GLY A 284 5.07 -10.65 30.04
C GLY A 284 5.68 -10.01 28.79
N TYR A 285 5.13 -8.87 28.36
CA TYR A 285 5.61 -8.17 27.17
C TYR A 285 6.93 -7.45 27.45
N ARG A 286 8.01 -7.88 26.77
CA ARG A 286 9.28 -7.14 26.71
C ARG A 286 9.60 -6.70 25.30
N ARG A 287 10.06 -5.46 25.17
CA ARG A 287 10.60 -4.95 23.91
C ARG A 287 11.91 -5.66 23.63
N ILE A 288 11.95 -6.46 22.57
CA ILE A 288 13.16 -7.11 22.10
C ILE A 288 13.63 -6.39 20.84
N ARG A 289 14.82 -5.81 20.92
CA ARG A 289 15.52 -5.33 19.74
C ARG A 289 16.17 -6.55 19.08
N VAL A 290 15.54 -7.12 18.06
CA VAL A 290 16.12 -8.25 17.32
C VAL A 290 17.20 -7.69 16.42
N HIS A 291 18.44 -8.03 16.72
CA HIS A 291 19.54 -7.95 15.77
C HIS A 291 19.45 -9.19 14.88
N ASP A 292 19.32 -9.04 13.57
CA ASP A 292 19.40 -10.18 12.65
C ASP A 292 20.77 -10.85 12.85
N PRO A 293 20.84 -12.13 13.27
CA PRO A 293 22.10 -12.84 13.23
C PRO A 293 22.51 -12.99 11.77
N ARG A 294 23.71 -12.53 11.42
CA ARG A 294 24.32 -12.81 10.12
C ARG A 294 24.28 -14.33 9.89
N PRO A 295 23.85 -14.84 8.72
CA PRO A 295 24.25 -16.19 8.34
C PRO A 295 25.78 -16.24 8.35
N PRO A 296 26.40 -17.32 8.84
CA PRO A 296 27.85 -17.44 8.83
C PRO A 296 28.34 -17.28 7.39
N ALA A 297 29.36 -16.42 7.22
CA ALA A 297 30.02 -16.21 5.93
C ALA A 297 30.84 -17.46 5.58
N GLY A 298 30.15 -18.49 5.08
CA GLY A 298 30.77 -19.58 4.35
C GLY A 298 30.75 -19.26 2.86
N PRO A 299 31.82 -19.57 2.10
CA PRO A 299 31.67 -19.68 0.66
C PRO A 299 30.71 -20.85 0.39
N ASP A 300 29.82 -20.70 -0.59
CA ASP A 300 28.96 -21.78 -1.14
C ASP A 300 27.55 -21.97 -0.53
N SER A 301 26.80 -20.89 -0.27
CA SER A 301 25.32 -21.00 -0.22
C SER A 301 24.62 -20.18 -1.29
N GLU A 302 24.37 -20.83 -2.42
CA GLU A 302 23.27 -20.46 -3.33
C GLU A 302 21.95 -20.61 -2.57
N LEU A 303 21.46 -19.51 -2.01
CA LEU A 303 20.09 -19.41 -1.49
C LEU A 303 19.18 -18.95 -2.64
N THR A 304 18.67 -19.93 -3.38
CA THR A 304 17.46 -19.85 -4.19
C THR A 304 16.27 -19.46 -3.30
N GLY A 305 15.93 -18.18 -3.31
CA GLY A 305 14.60 -17.66 -3.00
C GLY A 305 14.04 -16.99 -4.26
N PRO A 306 12.71 -17.01 -4.51
CA PRO A 306 12.16 -16.51 -5.75
C PRO A 306 12.44 -15.01 -5.89
N SER A 307 13.23 -14.66 -6.89
CA SER A 307 13.40 -13.29 -7.35
C SER A 307 12.06 -12.80 -7.91
N VAL A 308 11.53 -11.73 -7.35
CA VAL A 308 10.38 -10.99 -7.90
C VAL A 308 10.88 -10.24 -9.15
N THR A 309 11.05 -10.97 -10.25
CA THR A 309 11.50 -10.42 -11.55
C THR A 309 10.58 -10.76 -12.71
N ASP A 310 9.59 -11.63 -12.56
CA ASP A 310 8.78 -12.06 -13.70
C ASP A 310 7.39 -11.43 -13.73
N VAL A 311 7.27 -10.14 -14.06
CA VAL A 311 5.98 -9.57 -14.51
C VAL A 311 6.09 -8.54 -15.65
N PHE A 312 7.22 -7.89 -15.92
CA PHE A 312 7.28 -6.86 -16.97
C PHE A 312 8.55 -6.94 -17.82
N GLY A 313 8.34 -6.95 -19.14
CA GLY A 313 9.29 -7.35 -20.18
C GLY A 313 10.67 -6.68 -20.17
N GLU A 314 11.59 -7.35 -20.89
CA GLU A 314 12.99 -7.00 -21.18
C GLU A 314 13.44 -5.65 -20.62
N VAL A 315 13.88 -5.69 -19.36
CA VAL A 315 14.65 -4.61 -18.77
C VAL A 315 16.06 -4.73 -19.33
N ARG A 316 16.48 -3.77 -20.16
CA ARG A 316 17.92 -3.62 -20.48
C ARG A 316 18.67 -3.48 -19.15
N ASP A 317 19.68 -4.32 -18.99
CA ASP A 317 20.44 -4.51 -17.76
C ASP A 317 21.27 -3.24 -17.43
N VAL A 318 20.62 -2.22 -16.85
CA VAL A 318 21.31 -1.01 -16.37
C VAL A 318 21.94 -1.36 -15.03
N ARG A 319 23.20 -1.79 -15.06
CA ARG A 319 24.03 -1.94 -13.86
C ARG A 319 24.02 -0.63 -13.08
N ALA A 320 23.87 -0.70 -11.76
CA ALA A 320 23.98 0.44 -10.86
C ALA A 320 25.21 1.28 -11.26
N GLY A 321 24.97 2.56 -11.56
CA GLY A 321 26.02 3.49 -11.97
C GLY A 321 27.08 3.69 -10.88
N PRO A 322 28.12 4.50 -11.13
CA PRO A 322 29.00 4.95 -10.06
C PRO A 322 28.18 5.58 -8.92
N LEU A 323 28.74 5.56 -7.71
CA LEU A 323 28.11 6.11 -6.51
C LEU A 323 27.59 7.53 -6.81
N PRO A 324 26.28 7.77 -6.70
CA PRO A 324 25.70 9.04 -7.12
C PRO A 324 26.03 10.15 -6.10
N VAL A 325 26.42 9.78 -4.88
CA VAL A 325 26.78 10.68 -3.79
C VAL A 325 27.96 10.09 -3.03
N SER A 326 28.90 10.95 -2.60
CA SER A 326 30.00 10.55 -1.71
C SER A 326 29.47 10.00 -0.39
N VAL A 327 30.11 8.95 0.10
CA VAL A 327 29.77 8.32 1.39
C VAL A 327 29.89 9.32 2.53
N GLU A 328 30.89 10.19 2.47
CA GLU A 328 31.19 11.26 3.41
C GLU A 328 30.09 12.33 3.44
N ASP A 329 29.49 12.65 2.29
CA ASP A 329 28.41 13.64 2.22
C ASP A 329 27.12 13.09 2.83
N VAL A 330 26.83 11.80 2.59
CA VAL A 330 25.71 11.13 3.24
C VAL A 330 25.98 10.99 4.75
N ALA A 331 27.20 10.62 5.17
CA ALA A 331 27.57 10.55 6.59
C ALA A 331 27.40 11.90 7.30
N ARG A 332 27.84 12.99 6.66
CA ARG A 332 27.74 14.36 7.20
C ARG A 332 26.28 14.80 7.35
N LEU A 333 25.42 14.47 6.39
CA LEU A 333 23.99 14.81 6.42
C LEU A 333 23.20 14.00 7.45
N VAL A 334 23.52 12.72 7.58
CA VAL A 334 22.84 11.85 8.55
C VAL A 334 23.38 12.12 9.97
N GLY A 335 24.60 12.66 10.09
CA GLY A 335 25.26 12.95 11.36
C GLY A 335 25.90 11.71 12.02
N GLN A 336 26.09 10.64 11.25
CA GLN A 336 26.66 9.37 11.70
C GLN A 336 27.38 8.68 10.53
N PRO A 337 28.37 7.81 10.80
CA PRO A 337 29.07 7.06 9.75
C PRO A 337 28.09 6.18 8.97
N VAL A 338 28.28 6.11 7.66
CA VAL A 338 27.46 5.28 6.76
C VAL A 338 28.35 4.42 5.87
N ARG A 339 27.89 3.21 5.59
CA ARG A 339 28.49 2.27 4.64
C ARG A 339 27.63 2.12 3.40
N VAL A 340 28.26 1.74 2.30
CA VAL A 340 27.58 1.54 1.00
C VAL A 340 27.35 0.06 0.76
N GLU A 341 26.10 -0.32 0.54
CA GLU A 341 25.73 -1.64 0.03
C GLU A 341 25.29 -1.50 -1.44
N ARG A 342 26.06 -2.06 -2.37
CA ARG A 342 25.74 -2.06 -3.79
C ARG A 342 24.93 -3.29 -4.17
N ARG A 343 23.83 -3.08 -4.89
CA ARG A 343 23.03 -4.13 -5.54
C ARG A 343 22.94 -3.84 -7.04
N PRO A 344 22.57 -4.82 -7.88
CA PRO A 344 22.62 -4.68 -9.33
C PRO A 344 21.94 -3.44 -9.91
N GLN A 345 20.86 -2.94 -9.29
CA GLN A 345 20.09 -1.78 -9.77
C GLN A 345 19.90 -0.67 -8.71
N ARG A 346 20.54 -0.81 -7.54
CA ARG A 346 20.41 0.18 -6.45
C ARG A 346 21.62 0.21 -5.53
N VAL A 347 21.82 1.35 -4.90
CA VAL A 347 22.78 1.55 -3.83
C VAL A 347 22.03 1.95 -2.56
N ASP A 348 22.24 1.19 -1.50
CA ASP A 348 21.69 1.46 -0.18
C ASP A 348 22.82 2.01 0.70
N PHE A 349 22.68 3.24 1.19
CA PHE A 349 23.54 3.80 2.22
C PHE A 349 22.96 3.41 3.57
N ARG A 350 23.75 2.70 4.35
CA ARG A 350 23.35 2.14 5.64
C ARG A 350 24.15 2.78 6.74
N SER A 351 23.49 3.22 7.80
CA SER A 351 24.17 3.72 8.99
C SER A 351 25.03 2.62 9.61
N GLU A 352 26.28 2.92 9.96
CA GLU A 352 27.15 1.94 10.62
C GLU A 352 26.75 1.71 12.08
N LEU A 353 25.99 2.62 12.68
CA LEU A 353 25.57 2.53 14.09
C LEU A 353 24.43 1.51 14.31
N ASP A 354 23.51 1.40 13.35
CA ASP A 354 22.28 0.61 13.51
C ASP A 354 21.92 -0.23 12.26
N ASP A 355 22.81 -0.25 11.26
CA ASP A 355 22.66 -0.91 9.97
C ASP A 355 21.36 -0.56 9.22
N THR A 356 20.77 0.59 9.55
CA THR A 356 19.53 1.02 8.92
C THR A 356 19.82 1.69 7.59
N THR A 357 19.03 1.38 6.55
CA THR A 357 19.10 2.14 5.29
C THR A 357 18.62 3.56 5.55
N VAL A 358 19.54 4.52 5.43
CA VAL A 358 19.27 5.94 5.63
C VAL A 358 18.95 6.63 4.30
N LEU A 359 19.59 6.17 3.22
CA LEU A 359 19.35 6.65 1.86
C LEU A 359 19.39 5.48 0.89
N ARG A 360 18.49 5.47 -0.08
CA ARG A 360 18.49 4.55 -1.20
C ARG A 360 18.57 5.33 -2.50
N ALA A 361 19.49 4.96 -3.36
CA ALA A 361 19.60 5.42 -4.74
C ALA A 361 19.29 4.27 -5.70
N ALA A 362 18.35 4.46 -6.63
CA ALA A 362 18.00 3.45 -7.63
C ALA A 362 18.01 4.05 -9.04
N TRP A 363 18.51 3.28 -10.00
CA TRP A 363 18.56 3.66 -11.42
C TRP A 363 17.57 2.81 -12.21
N ALA A 364 16.86 3.45 -13.12
CA ALA A 364 16.02 2.76 -14.09
C ALA A 364 16.16 3.42 -15.46
N GLY A 365 16.43 2.63 -16.49
CA GLY A 365 16.49 3.09 -17.88
C GLY A 365 15.26 2.67 -18.70
N GLY A 366 15.07 3.28 -19.86
CA GLY A 366 14.05 2.91 -20.85
C GLY A 366 12.62 2.90 -20.28
N THR A 367 11.83 1.88 -20.61
CA THR A 367 10.41 1.77 -20.18
C THR A 367 10.25 1.76 -18.66
N ALA A 368 11.16 1.10 -17.93
CA ALA A 368 11.16 1.09 -16.48
C ALA A 368 11.45 2.49 -15.91
N GLY A 369 12.39 3.22 -16.53
CA GLY A 369 12.69 4.62 -16.21
C GLY A 369 11.49 5.56 -16.42
N GLN A 370 10.74 5.37 -17.51
CA GLN A 370 9.53 6.15 -17.80
C GLN A 370 8.39 5.88 -16.82
N ILE A 371 8.22 4.62 -16.39
CA ILE A 371 7.23 4.25 -15.37
C ILE A 371 7.63 4.85 -14.03
N ALA A 372 8.89 4.71 -13.61
CA ALA A 372 9.41 5.30 -12.38
C ALA A 372 9.25 6.84 -12.39
N TRP A 373 9.51 7.49 -13.52
CA TRP A 373 9.31 8.92 -13.70
C TRP A 373 7.84 9.33 -13.51
N ARG A 374 6.92 8.68 -14.22
CA ARG A 374 5.48 8.98 -14.15
C ARG A 374 4.88 8.71 -12.77
N ALA A 375 5.39 7.71 -12.05
CA ALA A 375 4.93 7.40 -10.70
C ALA A 375 5.29 8.50 -9.69
N ASN A 376 6.41 9.20 -9.89
CA ASN A 376 6.90 10.23 -8.98
C ASN A 376 6.57 11.67 -9.40
N ALA A 377 6.23 11.91 -10.68
CA ALA A 377 5.94 13.25 -11.22
C ALA A 377 4.44 13.66 -11.16
N ARG A 378 3.52 12.80 -10.68
CA ARG A 378 2.07 13.10 -10.70
C ARG A 378 1.60 13.88 -9.47
N GLY A 379 1.17 15.12 -9.69
CA GLY A 379 0.11 15.83 -8.94
C GLY A 379 0.39 16.30 -7.51
N VAL A 380 1.48 15.86 -6.87
CA VAL A 380 1.88 16.27 -5.50
C VAL A 380 3.37 16.65 -5.44
N ALA A 381 4.06 16.61 -6.57
CA ALA A 381 5.51 16.79 -6.64
C ALA A 381 5.90 18.26 -6.86
N THR A 382 6.86 18.75 -6.08
CA THR A 382 7.42 20.11 -6.26
C THR A 382 8.54 20.04 -7.31
N PRO A 383 8.48 20.79 -8.42
CA PRO A 383 9.55 20.81 -9.41
C PRO A 383 10.83 21.40 -8.82
N LEU A 384 11.97 20.83 -9.18
CA LEU A 384 13.31 21.29 -8.81
C LEU A 384 14.02 21.82 -10.07
N PRO A 385 13.86 23.12 -10.40
CA PRO A 385 14.45 23.68 -11.61
C PRO A 385 15.98 23.71 -11.52
N GLY A 386 16.65 23.35 -12.61
CA GLY A 386 18.11 23.42 -12.73
C GLY A 386 18.89 22.23 -12.17
N ILE A 387 18.24 21.06 -12.02
CA ILE A 387 18.92 19.79 -11.68
C ILE A 387 18.55 18.73 -12.72
N GLY A 388 19.52 18.27 -13.52
CA GLY A 388 19.31 17.32 -14.62
C GLY A 388 18.47 17.92 -15.76
N ASP A 389 17.88 17.06 -16.59
CA ASP A 389 16.93 17.51 -17.62
C ASP A 389 15.60 17.94 -16.98
N GLU A 390 15.13 17.14 -16.02
CA GLU A 390 13.96 17.42 -15.19
C GLU A 390 14.15 16.76 -13.81
N ALA A 391 13.71 17.41 -12.74
CA ALA A 391 13.74 16.87 -11.39
C ALA A 391 12.52 17.29 -10.54
N TYR A 392 12.11 16.42 -9.62
CA TYR A 392 10.98 16.65 -8.73
C TYR A 392 11.24 16.10 -7.33
N ALA A 393 10.69 16.77 -6.32
CA ALA A 393 10.61 16.30 -4.95
C ALA A 393 9.17 15.85 -4.62
N SER A 394 9.03 14.69 -3.98
CA SER A 394 7.74 14.15 -3.54
C SER A 394 7.90 13.39 -2.21
N GLY A 395 7.44 13.99 -1.11
CA GLY A 395 7.56 13.40 0.23
C GLY A 395 9.02 13.15 0.60
N ASN A 396 9.38 11.90 0.95
CA ASN A 396 10.74 11.49 1.29
C ASN A 396 11.60 11.08 0.08
N ARG A 397 11.22 11.51 -1.13
CA ARG A 397 11.87 11.12 -2.37
C ARG A 397 12.17 12.33 -3.23
N VAL A 398 13.29 12.23 -3.94
CA VAL A 398 13.61 13.11 -5.07
C VAL A 398 13.92 12.23 -6.27
N VAL A 399 13.42 12.65 -7.43
CA VAL A 399 13.65 11.98 -8.69
C VAL A 399 14.30 12.97 -9.64
N MET A 400 15.29 12.53 -10.39
CA MET A 400 15.81 13.27 -11.53
C MET A 400 15.90 12.38 -12.76
N ARG A 401 15.78 13.01 -13.91
CA ARG A 401 15.99 12.38 -15.21
C ARG A 401 17.18 13.05 -15.89
N VAL A 402 18.06 12.22 -16.43
CA VAL A 402 19.18 12.63 -17.28
C VAL A 402 19.20 11.69 -18.48
N GLY A 403 18.84 12.21 -19.66
CA GLY A 403 18.60 11.41 -20.86
C GLY A 403 17.53 10.34 -20.64
N ASP A 404 17.90 9.09 -20.90
CA ASP A 404 17.00 7.93 -20.80
C ASP A 404 17.10 7.19 -19.44
N ILE A 405 17.79 7.79 -18.47
CA ILE A 405 18.00 7.25 -17.13
C ILE A 405 17.25 8.09 -16.10
N THR A 406 16.45 7.41 -15.28
CA THR A 406 15.77 7.99 -14.11
C THR A 406 16.51 7.56 -12.84
N LEU A 407 17.00 8.53 -12.06
CA LEU A 407 17.53 8.31 -10.71
C LEU A 407 16.45 8.64 -9.68
N VAL A 408 16.19 7.72 -8.77
CA VAL A 408 15.32 7.94 -7.60
C VAL A 408 16.16 7.86 -6.34
N LEU A 409 16.20 8.95 -5.56
CA LEU A 409 16.72 8.95 -4.20
C LEU A 409 15.56 8.90 -3.21
N THR A 410 15.65 8.04 -2.21
CA THR A 410 14.64 7.88 -1.15
C THR A 410 15.31 7.90 0.23
N ALA A 411 14.86 8.79 1.11
CA ALA A 411 15.23 8.78 2.52
C ALA A 411 14.38 7.75 3.28
N LEU A 412 15.01 6.79 3.97
CA LEU A 412 14.35 5.60 4.53
C LEU A 412 14.51 5.40 6.05
N GLY A 413 15.18 6.32 6.76
CA GLY A 413 15.48 6.18 8.19
C GLY A 413 15.35 7.47 9.00
N GLY A 414 15.15 7.33 10.31
CA GLY A 414 15.00 8.42 11.29
C GLY A 414 16.30 9.15 11.67
N GLY A 415 17.31 9.15 10.80
CA GLY A 415 18.48 10.01 10.95
C GLY A 415 18.12 11.48 10.67
N ARG A 416 19.04 12.41 10.91
CA ARG A 416 18.84 13.85 10.64
C ARG A 416 18.62 14.20 9.16
N MET A 417 18.64 13.22 8.26
CA MET A 417 18.33 13.40 6.84
C MET A 417 16.83 13.62 6.65
N GLY A 418 16.39 14.87 6.83
CA GLY A 418 15.07 15.31 6.41
C GLY A 418 14.96 15.49 4.89
N VAL A 419 13.71 15.49 4.42
CA VAL A 419 13.30 15.86 3.05
C VAL A 419 14.03 17.10 2.48
N PRO A 420 14.35 18.17 3.26
CA PRO A 420 15.03 19.36 2.73
C PRO A 420 16.44 19.13 2.19
N HIS A 421 17.12 18.04 2.58
CA HIS A 421 18.51 17.77 2.18
C HIS A 421 18.63 16.94 0.91
N LEU A 422 17.53 16.33 0.45
CA LEU A 422 17.48 15.50 -0.74
C LEU A 422 17.73 16.28 -2.06
N PRO A 423 17.18 17.49 -2.27
CA PRO A 423 17.49 18.29 -3.47
C PRO A 423 18.97 18.69 -3.56
N TRP A 424 19.63 18.99 -2.44
CA TRP A 424 21.05 19.28 -2.40
C TRP A 424 21.91 18.07 -2.80
N LEU A 425 21.55 16.88 -2.31
CA LEU A 425 22.17 15.63 -2.71
C LEU A 425 22.01 15.36 -4.21
N LEU A 426 20.81 15.60 -4.74
CA LEU A 426 20.51 15.47 -6.15
C LEU A 426 21.40 16.37 -7.04
N THR A 427 21.66 17.61 -6.60
CA THR A 427 22.55 18.56 -7.30
C THR A 427 24.01 18.10 -7.31
N ARG A 428 24.45 17.33 -6.30
CA ARG A 428 25.79 16.74 -6.26
C ARG A 428 25.92 15.56 -7.22
N CYS A 429 24.87 14.74 -7.35
CA CYS A 429 24.81 13.64 -8.31
C CYS A 429 24.96 14.11 -9.76
N GLU A 430 24.40 15.27 -10.09
CA GLU A 430 24.45 15.86 -11.44
C GLU A 430 25.88 16.20 -11.87
N ARG A 431 26.69 16.80 -10.98
CA ARG A 431 28.08 17.17 -11.29
C ARG A 431 28.98 15.96 -11.57
N ASP A 432 28.74 14.84 -10.91
CA ASP A 432 29.51 13.61 -11.12
C ASP A 432 29.02 12.80 -12.34
N ALA A 433 27.72 12.92 -12.69
CA ALA A 433 27.17 12.30 -13.90
C ALA A 433 27.61 13.01 -15.19
N LEU A 434 27.77 14.34 -15.16
CA LEU A 434 28.19 15.17 -16.31
C LEU A 434 29.71 15.19 -16.55
N THR A 435 30.52 14.70 -15.61
CA THR A 435 31.99 14.68 -15.74
C THR A 435 32.54 13.37 -16.34
N ARG A 436 31.68 12.42 -16.73
CA ARG A 436 32.08 11.13 -17.32
C ARG A 436 31.33 10.73 -18.59
N THR A 437 30.66 11.68 -19.24
CA THR A 437 30.43 11.67 -20.70
C THR A 437 31.60 12.37 -21.36
#